data_AF-A0AAP3HGT6-F1
#
_entry.id   AF-A0AAP3HGT6-F1
#
_cell.length_a   1.000
_cell.length_b   1.000
_cell.length_c   1.000
_cell.angle_alpha   90.00
_cell.angle_beta   90.00
_cell.angle_gamma   90.00
#
_symmetry.space_group_name_H-M   'P 1'
#
loop_
_entity.id
_entity.type
_entity.pdbx_description
1 polymer ?
#
loop_
_entity_poly.entity_id
_entity_poly.type
_entity_poly.pdbx_seq_one_letter_code
_entity_poly.pdbx_strand_id
1 'polypeptide(L)' 'MALISAKKAPEKEKIKIEISKEIYSEIKEYCSWVGIDNISYFFEESSIMIFSKDKEWKQHRKEKKQAIESV' A
#
# COMPACT_ATOMS: atom_id res chain seq x y z
N MET A 1 16.10 -33.63 0.99
CA MET A 1 16.12 -32.55 -0.03
C MET A 1 15.22 -31.46 0.50
N ALA A 2 15.75 -30.27 0.83
CA ALA A 2 14.91 -29.20 1.37
C ALA A 2 14.00 -28.67 0.26
N LEU A 3 12.68 -28.82 0.44
CA LEU A 3 11.66 -28.16 -0.37
C LEU A 3 11.75 -26.67 -0.07
N ILE A 4 12.48 -25.93 -0.89
CA ILE A 4 12.43 -24.47 -0.89
C ILE A 4 11.02 -24.13 -1.37
N SER A 5 10.09 -23.94 -0.43
CA SER A 5 8.79 -23.34 -0.74
C SER A 5 9.06 -21.97 -1.35
N ALA A 6 8.92 -21.87 -2.68
CA ALA A 6 8.98 -20.60 -3.38
C ALA A 6 7.95 -19.68 -2.71
N LYS A 7 8.41 -18.59 -2.08
CA LYS A 7 7.50 -17.59 -1.50
C LYS A 7 6.59 -17.13 -2.63
N LYS A 8 5.30 -17.47 -2.54
CA LYS A 8 4.28 -17.02 -3.48
C LYS A 8 4.40 -15.50 -3.57
N ALA A 9 4.68 -14.99 -4.77
CA ALA A 9 4.72 -13.55 -4.98
C ALA A 9 3.36 -12.97 -4.55
N PRO A 10 3.35 -11.84 -3.82
CA PRO A 10 2.11 -11.23 -3.40
C PRO A 10 1.26 -10.91 -4.62
N GLU A 11 -0.03 -11.25 -4.54
CA GLU A 11 -0.99 -10.99 -5.59
C GLU A 11 -1.17 -9.47 -5.72
N LYS A 12 -0.91 -8.92 -6.91
CA LYS A 12 -0.99 -7.48 -7.18
C LYS A 12 -2.20 -7.19 -8.05
N GLU A 13 -3.00 -6.22 -7.63
CA GLU A 13 -4.15 -5.74 -8.40
C GLU A 13 -3.75 -4.51 -9.24
N LYS A 14 -4.17 -4.48 -10.50
CA LYS A 14 -3.96 -3.32 -11.37
C LYS A 14 -5.15 -2.36 -11.22
N ILE A 15 -4.87 -1.15 -10.79
CA ILE A 15 -5.87 -0.09 -10.62
C ILE A 15 -5.68 1.01 -11.66
N LYS A 16 -6.79 1.60 -12.11
CA LYS A 16 -6.80 2.82 -12.92
C LYS A 16 -7.13 3.99 -12.00
N ILE A 17 -6.24 4.97 -11.91
CA ILE A 17 -6.37 6.14 -11.03
C ILE A 17 -6.48 7.41 -11.88
N GLU A 18 -7.37 8.31 -11.46
CA GLU A 18 -7.40 9.69 -11.92
C GLU A 18 -6.98 10.60 -10.74
N ILE A 19 -6.04 11.50 -10.98
CA ILE A 19 -5.46 12.39 -9.98
C ILE A 19 -5.16 13.73 -10.62
N SER A 20 -5.17 14.81 -9.83
CA SER A 20 -4.82 16.13 -10.33
C SER A 20 -3.39 16.16 -10.88
N LYS A 21 -3.21 16.93 -11.95
CA LYS A 21 -1.93 17.04 -12.65
C LYS A 21 -0.81 17.57 -11.73
N GLU A 22 -1.14 18.53 -10.88
CA GLU A 22 -0.20 19.16 -9.93
C GLU A 22 0.35 18.13 -8.95
N ILE A 23 -0.54 17.40 -8.26
CA ILE A 23 -0.14 16.35 -7.31
C ILE A 23 0.64 15.25 -8.01
N TYR A 24 0.21 14.83 -9.20
CA TYR A 24 0.95 13.82 -9.96
C TYR A 24 2.36 14.29 -10.36
N SER A 25 2.54 15.59 -10.64
CA SER A 25 3.85 16.16 -10.92
C SER A 25 4.75 16.13 -9.69
N GLU A 26 4.23 16.52 -8.52
CA GLU A 26 4.97 16.45 -7.26
C GLU A 26 5.36 15.01 -6.92
N ILE A 27 4.45 14.05 -7.10
CA ILE A 27 4.77 12.62 -6.89
C ILE A 27 5.93 12.18 -7.79
N LYS A 28 5.94 12.57 -9.07
CA LYS A 28 7.03 12.23 -9.98
C LYS A 28 8.36 12.85 -9.57
N GLU A 29 8.34 14.12 -9.21
CA GLU A 29 9.55 14.82 -8.78
C GLU A 29 10.12 14.19 -7.50
N TYR A 30 9.26 13.91 -6.53
CA TYR A 30 9.65 13.21 -5.31
C TYR A 30 10.24 11.83 -5.62
N CYS A 31 9.54 11.02 -6.42
CA CYS A 31 10.03 9.70 -6.82
C CYS A 31 11.40 9.80 -7.51
N SER A 32 11.62 10.78 -8.39
CA SER A 32 12.91 11.00 -9.05
C SER A 32 14.00 11.41 -8.05
N TRP A 33 13.66 12.22 -7.05
CA TRP A 33 14.61 12.70 -6.03
C TRP A 33 15.09 11.56 -5.11
N VAL A 34 14.19 10.66 -4.71
CA VAL A 34 14.55 9.52 -3.84
C VAL A 34 15.00 8.27 -4.59
N GLY A 35 14.95 8.27 -5.93
CA GLY A 35 15.31 7.11 -6.76
C GLY A 35 14.26 6.00 -6.77
N ILE A 36 12.97 6.34 -6.74
CA ILE A 36 11.86 5.39 -6.93
C ILE A 36 11.44 5.41 -8.41
N ASP A 37 11.67 4.30 -9.12
CA ASP A 37 11.27 4.16 -10.52
C ASP A 37 9.80 3.74 -10.70
N ASN A 38 9.14 3.28 -9.63
CA ASN A 38 7.81 2.70 -9.70
C ASN A 38 6.78 3.52 -8.91
N ILE A 39 5.90 4.21 -9.62
CA ILE A 39 4.79 4.97 -9.02
C ILE A 39 3.85 4.07 -8.21
N SER A 40 3.64 2.82 -8.61
CA SER A 40 2.85 1.88 -7.81
C SER A 40 3.48 1.60 -6.44
N TYR A 41 4.82 1.57 -6.37
CA TYR A 41 5.53 1.43 -5.09
C TYR A 41 5.31 2.65 -4.20
N PHE A 42 5.35 3.87 -4.77
CA PHE A 42 5.05 5.09 -4.03
C PHE A 42 3.64 5.04 -3.41
N PHE A 43 2.62 4.64 -4.17
CA PHE A 43 1.26 4.53 -3.65
C PHE A 43 1.11 3.45 -2.57
N GLU A 44 1.77 2.31 -2.74
CA GLU A 44 1.75 1.22 -1.76
C GLU A 44 2.38 1.65 -0.43
N GLU A 45 3.59 2.21 -0.46
CA GLU A 45 4.28 2.70 0.74
C GLU A 45 3.54 3.84 1.41
N SER A 46 3.02 4.80 0.62
CA SER A 46 2.23 5.91 1.14
C SER A 46 0.97 5.42 1.84
N SER A 47 0.29 4.43 1.26
CA SER A 47 -0.90 3.81 1.86
C SER A 47 -0.56 3.10 3.16
N ILE A 48 0.53 2.32 3.19
CA ILE A 48 1.01 1.66 4.42
C ILE A 48 1.30 2.69 5.51
N MET A 49 1.97 3.79 5.16
CA MET A 49 2.27 4.87 6.09
C MET A 49 1.00 5.51 6.66
N ILE A 50 0.01 5.80 5.81
CA ILE A 50 -1.30 6.34 6.22
C ILE A 50 -1.99 5.35 7.16
N PHE A 51 -2.11 4.08 6.78
CA PHE A 51 -2.73 3.06 7.63
C PHE A 51 -2.01 2.88 8.98
N SER A 52 -0.70 3.11 9.01
CA SER A 52 0.10 3.05 10.23
C SER A 52 -0.04 4.27 11.14
N LYS A 53 -0.61 5.38 10.67
CA LYS A 53 -0.74 6.63 11.44
C LYS A 53 -2.18 6.98 11.75
N ASP A 54 -3.10 6.62 10.87
CA ASP A 54 -4.53 6.88 11.02
C ASP A 54 -5.10 6.06 12.19
N LYS A 55 -5.55 6.78 13.22
CA LYS A 55 -6.10 6.18 14.44
C LYS A 55 -7.48 5.57 14.21
N GLU A 56 -8.30 6.24 13.41
CA GLU A 56 -9.67 5.80 13.09
C GLU A 56 -9.63 4.54 12.24
N TRP A 57 -8.75 4.50 11.23
CA TRP A 57 -8.53 3.30 10.42
C TRP A 57 -8.03 2.11 11.25
N LYS A 58 -7.08 2.34 12.17
CA LYS A 58 -6.61 1.30 13.08
C LYS A 58 -7.73 0.78 13.97
N GLN A 59 -8.58 1.66 14.49
CA GLN A 59 -9.70 1.28 15.33
C GLN A 59 -10.72 0.46 14.52
N HIS A 60 -11.10 0.95 13.33
CA HIS A 60 -11.98 0.23 12.40
C HIS A 60 -11.45 -1.17 12.08
N ARG A 61 -10.16 -1.31 11.82
CA ARG A 61 -9.53 -2.62 11.58
C ARG A 61 -9.60 -3.56 12.78
N LYS A 62 -9.47 -3.05 14.00
CA LYS A 62 -9.58 -3.87 15.23
C LYS A 62 -11.01 -4.38 15.41
N GLU A 63 -11.99 -3.50 15.26
CA GLU A 63 -13.41 -3.83 15.39
C GLU A 63 -13.84 -4.85 14.33
N LYS A 64 -13.41 -4.66 13.08
CA LYS A 64 -13.67 -5.61 12.00
C LYS A 64 -13.03 -6.98 12.24
N LYS A 65 -11.82 -7.02 12.83
CA LYS A 65 -11.16 -8.29 13.16
C LYS A 65 -11.89 -9.03 14.29
N GLN A 66 -12.30 -8.32 15.35
CA GLN A 66 -13.08 -8.88 16.46
C GLN A 66 -14.45 -9.41 16.02
N ALA A 67 -15.10 -8.74 15.07
CA ALA A 67 -16.35 -9.21 14.49
C ALA A 67 -16.20 -10.52 13.67
N ILE A 68 -15.04 -10.76 13.07
CA ILE A 68 -14.77 -11.99 12.29
C ILE A 68 -14.34 -13.15 13.20
N GLU A 69 -13.64 -12.88 14.30
CA GLU A 69 -13.21 -13.91 15.28
C GLU A 69 -14.34 -14.32 16.25
N SER A 70 -15.49 -13.65 16.21
CA SER A 70 -16.67 -13.95 17.07
C SER A 70 -17.79 -14.69 16.32
N VAL A 71 -17.54 -15.15 15.09
CA VAL A 71 -18.47 -15.91 14.23
C VAL A 71 -17.93 -17.31 13.98
#